data_AF-A0A1I0D161-F1
#
_entry.id   AF-A0A1I0D161-F1
#
_cell.length_a   1.000
_cell.length_b   1.000
_cell.length_c   1.000
_cell.angle_alpha   90.00
_cell.angle_beta   90.00
_cell.angle_gamma   90.00
#
_symmetry.space_group_name_H-M   'P 1'
#
loop_
_entity.id
_entity.type
_entity.pdbx_description
1 polymer ?
#
loop_
_entity_poly.entity_id
_entity_poly.type
_entity_poly.pdbx_seq_one_letter_code
_entity_poly.pdbx_strand_id
1 'polypeptide(L)'
;MKNKVIKLFIKCGLVSAPIWGLSLFLCFGKMYYSNEDFAYTFWNKQFTETKQDKYYKVVVIGDSSCNSAYMPEVISDSMINLSIGGSSTVEGYYVLKDYLAHNDAPTDVFLSYHDSHFRYTEAYWDKIVPAHRFSLLDNIELISNATEDDTGLFYHNGAYADLIATEVYFPSKYIVSLNNYLTQDKLPEDTQQIRGYETNIAAMEKVELHRGRYTTLGNQVFVTSQARPYTQFSAGSLYESYFDKTIALCQKNGIAVHIVKPPLPDNSQMSDEYLEEVKQFYNKYVEKYDNVNFDWGQHIFTIEDFADEIHLNNDGALKFSEYIKENYKEIFDDADTYTPRQMLAIDDSIQMENMTADIFKFAGDRDYTILLYDNEGCIDKFEESFIDGTDFKITQANDLGLTDNAGKVYYCNTAGTEVDEIEIKDDDERLLISMPGQSDSSWSVSDEYAISIMVIDNVNQKVICIKNVTYNDEAGFSEYVY
;
A
#
# COMPACT_ATOMS: atom_id res chain seq x y z
N MET A 1 -20.96 60.47 2.28
CA MET A 1 -21.27 59.08 1.85
C MET A 1 -20.05 58.17 1.90
N LYS A 2 -18.91 58.53 1.29
CA LYS A 2 -17.68 57.70 1.27
C LYS A 2 -17.26 57.12 2.63
N ASN A 3 -17.20 57.92 3.69
CA ASN A 3 -16.81 57.44 5.03
C ASN A 3 -17.80 56.43 5.65
N LYS A 4 -19.09 56.49 5.31
CA LYS A 4 -20.09 55.53 5.80
C LYS A 4 -19.96 54.19 5.09
N VAL A 5 -19.70 54.23 3.78
CA VAL A 5 -19.48 53.04 2.95
C VAL A 5 -18.20 52.31 3.38
N ILE A 6 -17.09 53.03 3.58
CA ILE A 6 -15.84 52.44 4.09
C ILE A 6 -16.04 51.82 5.47
N LYS A 7 -16.70 52.54 6.40
CA LYS A 7 -17.01 52.01 7.74
C LYS A 7 -17.88 50.74 7.68
N LEU A 8 -18.78 50.65 6.72
CA LEU A 8 -19.58 49.44 6.50
C LEU A 8 -18.71 48.28 6.01
N PHE A 9 -17.86 48.49 5.00
CA PHE A 9 -16.93 47.45 4.52
C PHE A 9 -16.00 46.94 5.62
N ILE A 10 -15.44 47.83 6.44
CA ILE A 10 -14.60 47.44 7.59
C ILE A 10 -15.40 46.59 8.59
N LYS A 11 -16.63 46.99 8.91
CA LYS A 11 -17.49 46.21 9.81
C LYS A 11 -17.83 44.83 9.23
N CYS A 12 -18.16 44.75 7.94
CA CYS A 12 -18.40 43.47 7.28
C CYS A 12 -17.15 42.58 7.32
N GLY A 13 -15.98 43.15 7.02
CA GLY A 13 -14.70 42.45 7.12
C GLY A 13 -14.45 41.89 8.52
N LEU A 14 -14.59 42.72 9.56
CA LEU A 14 -14.42 42.31 10.95
C LEU A 14 -15.41 41.22 11.39
N VAL A 15 -16.67 41.30 10.95
CA VAL A 15 -17.69 40.27 11.26
C VAL A 15 -17.37 38.96 10.54
N SER A 16 -16.83 39.00 9.32
CA SER A 16 -16.42 37.81 8.56
C SER A 16 -15.04 37.26 8.94
N ALA A 17 -14.23 38.02 9.68
CA ALA A 17 -12.84 37.66 9.99
C ALA A 17 -12.68 36.29 10.67
N PRO A 18 -13.55 35.85 11.60
CA PRO A 18 -13.44 34.50 12.17
C PRO A 18 -13.62 33.39 11.13
N ILE A 19 -14.53 33.56 10.16
CA ILE A 19 -14.76 32.58 9.09
C ILE A 19 -13.51 32.49 8.22
N TRP A 20 -12.96 33.63 7.79
CA TRP A 20 -11.73 33.66 6.99
C TRP A 20 -10.49 33.19 7.75
N GLY A 21 -10.41 33.49 9.05
CA GLY A 21 -9.35 32.96 9.92
C GLY A 21 -9.41 31.43 10.01
N LEU A 22 -10.62 30.87 10.13
CA LEU A 22 -10.82 29.44 10.09
C LEU A 22 -10.51 28.83 8.71
N SER A 23 -10.92 29.48 7.61
CA SER A 23 -10.54 29.04 6.26
C SER A 23 -9.03 29.03 6.04
N LEU A 24 -8.30 30.02 6.56
CA LEU A 24 -6.83 30.02 6.53
C LEU A 24 -6.26 28.85 7.34
N PHE A 25 -6.80 28.59 8.54
CA PHE A 25 -6.41 27.41 9.32
C PHE A 25 -6.69 26.12 8.56
N LEU A 26 -7.84 25.98 7.91
CA LEU A 26 -8.18 24.79 7.12
C LEU A 26 -7.21 24.62 5.94
N CYS A 27 -6.83 25.71 5.28
CA CYS A 27 -5.85 25.69 4.19
C CYS A 27 -4.47 25.21 4.62
N PHE A 28 -3.91 25.78 5.69
CA PHE A 28 -2.53 25.47 6.12
C PHE A 28 -2.43 24.32 7.13
N GLY A 29 -3.54 23.99 7.79
CA GLY A 29 -3.61 23.01 8.88
C GLY A 29 -4.19 21.66 8.46
N LYS A 30 -4.23 21.34 7.16
CA LYS A 30 -4.83 20.10 6.62
C LYS A 30 -4.39 18.83 7.34
N MET A 31 -3.10 18.73 7.69
CA MET A 31 -2.56 17.57 8.40
C MET A 31 -3.13 17.42 9.82
N TYR A 32 -3.60 18.49 10.46
CA TYR A 32 -4.13 18.42 11.81
C TYR A 32 -5.52 17.78 11.87
N TYR A 33 -6.40 18.14 10.93
CA TYR A 33 -7.82 17.79 11.02
C TYR A 33 -8.26 16.68 10.06
N SER A 34 -7.44 16.31 9.08
CA SER A 34 -7.72 15.21 8.18
C SER A 34 -7.42 13.85 8.82
N ASN A 35 -8.05 12.79 8.31
CA ASN A 35 -7.70 11.41 8.68
C ASN A 35 -6.53 10.90 7.82
N GLU A 36 -6.06 9.70 8.15
CA GLU A 36 -4.98 8.99 7.46
C GLU A 36 -5.15 8.90 5.93
N ASP A 37 -6.35 8.62 5.42
CA ASP A 37 -6.59 8.47 3.97
C ASP A 37 -6.23 9.74 3.16
N PHE A 38 -6.37 10.91 3.79
CA PHE A 38 -5.95 12.16 3.17
C PHE A 38 -4.43 12.27 3.08
N ALA A 39 -3.67 11.68 4.01
CA ALA A 39 -2.21 11.66 3.94
C ALA A 39 -1.74 10.96 2.65
N TYR A 40 -2.28 9.79 2.33
CA TYR A 40 -2.02 9.09 1.06
C TYR A 40 -2.37 9.96 -0.16
N THR A 41 -3.50 10.67 -0.10
CA THR A 41 -3.94 11.58 -1.19
C THR A 41 -3.02 12.81 -1.32
N PHE A 42 -2.54 13.36 -0.19
CA PHE A 42 -1.60 14.48 -0.16
C PHE A 42 -0.23 14.07 -0.69
N TRP A 43 0.25 12.89 -0.31
CA TRP A 43 1.47 12.30 -0.85
C TRP A 43 1.35 12.13 -2.36
N ASN A 44 0.28 11.50 -2.84
CA ASN A 44 0.06 11.27 -4.27
C ASN A 44 0.03 12.59 -5.06
N LYS A 45 -0.65 13.62 -4.53
CA LYS A 45 -0.63 14.97 -5.11
C LYS A 45 0.79 15.52 -5.18
N GLN A 46 1.48 15.56 -4.05
CA GLN A 46 2.83 16.12 -3.94
C GLN A 46 3.80 15.41 -4.88
N PHE A 47 3.72 14.09 -4.94
CA PHE A 47 4.58 13.26 -5.78
C PHE A 47 4.34 13.52 -7.27
N THR A 48 3.09 13.60 -7.71
CA THR A 48 2.74 13.81 -9.12
C THR A 48 2.93 15.26 -9.60
N GLU A 49 2.80 16.25 -8.72
CA GLU A 49 3.00 17.67 -9.04
C GLU A 49 4.47 18.14 -8.87
N THR A 50 5.35 17.27 -8.40
CA THR A 50 6.78 17.58 -8.22
C THR A 50 7.61 16.71 -9.17
N LYS A 51 8.61 17.31 -9.82
CA LYS A 51 9.60 16.58 -10.59
C LYS A 51 10.42 15.69 -9.64
N GLN A 52 10.39 14.39 -9.87
CA GLN A 52 11.21 13.43 -9.15
C GLN A 52 12.62 13.37 -9.74
N ASP A 53 13.63 13.25 -8.87
CA ASP A 53 15.02 13.03 -9.29
C ASP A 53 15.24 11.61 -9.82
N LYS A 54 14.48 10.65 -9.27
CA LYS A 54 14.48 9.25 -9.71
C LYS A 54 13.56 9.09 -10.93
N TYR A 55 14.08 8.40 -11.95
CA TYR A 55 13.26 7.93 -13.05
C TYR A 55 12.50 6.67 -12.62
N TYR A 56 11.18 6.69 -12.77
CA TYR A 56 10.32 5.53 -12.57
C TYR A 56 9.92 4.97 -13.93
N LYS A 57 10.45 3.79 -14.24
CA LYS A 57 10.18 3.07 -15.49
C LYS A 57 8.73 2.62 -15.57
N VAL A 58 8.14 2.27 -14.43
CA VAL A 58 6.78 1.71 -14.35
C VAL A 58 5.92 2.50 -13.38
N VAL A 59 4.72 2.86 -13.82
CA VAL A 59 3.71 3.55 -13.00
C VAL A 59 2.44 2.70 -12.92
N VAL A 60 1.93 2.48 -11.71
CA VAL A 60 0.65 1.81 -11.47
C VAL A 60 -0.44 2.85 -11.22
N ILE A 61 -1.58 2.72 -11.90
CA ILE A 61 -2.77 3.57 -11.73
C ILE A 61 -3.98 2.67 -11.47
N GLY A 62 -4.73 2.97 -10.41
CA GLY A 62 -5.83 2.14 -9.97
C GLY A 62 -6.61 2.70 -8.79
N ASP A 63 -7.48 1.85 -8.26
CA ASP A 63 -8.30 2.10 -7.07
C ASP A 63 -7.67 1.53 -5.79
N SER A 64 -8.47 1.32 -4.74
CA SER A 64 -7.99 0.79 -3.46
C SER A 64 -7.51 -0.67 -3.55
N SER A 65 -8.19 -1.53 -4.32
CA SER A 65 -7.74 -2.91 -4.54
C SER A 65 -6.35 -2.94 -5.17
N CYS A 66 -6.12 -2.08 -6.16
CA CYS A 66 -4.80 -1.91 -6.77
C CYS A 66 -3.78 -1.30 -5.80
N ASN A 67 -4.23 -0.36 -4.96
CA ASN A 67 -3.37 0.35 -4.02
C ASN A 67 -2.80 -0.57 -2.94
N SER A 68 -3.53 -1.59 -2.48
CA SER A 68 -3.02 -2.57 -1.52
C SER A 68 -2.26 -3.74 -2.17
N ALA A 69 -2.59 -4.08 -3.42
CA ALA A 69 -2.09 -5.27 -4.11
C ALA A 69 -0.64 -5.16 -4.60
N TYR A 70 -0.26 -4.05 -5.23
CA TYR A 70 1.09 -3.90 -5.79
C TYR A 70 2.07 -3.46 -4.71
N MET A 71 3.14 -4.24 -4.53
CA MET A 71 4.30 -3.96 -3.70
C MET A 71 5.49 -3.54 -4.57
N PRO A 72 5.69 -2.24 -4.86
CA PRO A 72 6.87 -1.79 -5.60
C PRO A 72 8.18 -2.29 -4.98
N GLU A 73 8.24 -2.38 -3.65
CA GLU A 73 9.38 -2.91 -2.90
C GLU A 73 9.75 -4.35 -3.28
N VAL A 74 8.77 -5.18 -3.63
CA VAL A 74 8.97 -6.56 -4.07
C VAL A 74 9.21 -6.65 -5.58
N ILE A 75 8.48 -5.87 -6.37
CA ILE A 75 8.45 -5.98 -7.84
C ILE A 75 9.70 -5.38 -8.47
N SER A 76 9.99 -4.11 -8.23
CA SER A 76 11.07 -3.39 -8.92
C SER A 76 11.38 -2.05 -8.26
N ASP A 77 12.67 -1.70 -8.24
CA ASP A 77 13.09 -0.41 -7.71
C ASP A 77 12.55 0.77 -8.54
N SER A 78 12.31 0.57 -9.83
CA SER A 78 11.83 1.58 -10.76
C SER A 78 10.30 1.64 -10.89
N MET A 79 9.54 0.91 -10.06
CA MET A 79 8.09 0.99 -9.98
C MET A 79 7.60 2.01 -8.94
N ILE A 80 6.51 2.71 -9.25
CA ILE A 80 5.73 3.54 -8.31
C ILE A 80 4.24 3.21 -8.40
N ASN A 81 3.57 3.11 -7.26
CA ASN A 81 2.12 2.93 -7.20
C ASN A 81 1.42 4.27 -6.97
N LEU A 82 0.70 4.79 -7.96
CA LEU A 82 -0.03 6.05 -7.87
C LEU A 82 -1.55 5.85 -7.77
N SER A 83 -1.99 4.65 -7.43
CA SER A 83 -3.39 4.34 -7.17
C SER A 83 -3.94 5.14 -6.00
N ILE A 84 -5.23 5.46 -6.04
CA ILE A 84 -5.91 6.19 -4.95
C ILE A 84 -7.10 5.37 -4.48
N GLY A 85 -7.19 5.11 -3.18
CA GLY A 85 -8.29 4.31 -2.64
C GLY A 85 -9.68 4.88 -2.94
N GLY A 86 -10.66 4.04 -3.26
CA GLY A 86 -12.03 4.44 -3.59
C GLY A 86 -12.20 5.31 -4.85
N SER A 87 -11.11 5.50 -5.61
CA SER A 87 -11.11 6.26 -6.85
C SER A 87 -11.56 5.40 -8.03
N SER A 88 -12.00 6.06 -9.11
CA SER A 88 -12.42 5.40 -10.33
C SER A 88 -11.43 5.64 -11.46
N THR A 89 -11.75 5.11 -12.64
CA THR A 89 -11.00 5.38 -13.88
C THR A 89 -10.95 6.86 -14.24
N VAL A 90 -11.92 7.67 -13.77
CA VAL A 90 -11.96 9.12 -13.98
C VAL A 90 -10.83 9.82 -13.26
N GLU A 91 -10.67 9.56 -11.97
CA GLU A 91 -9.59 10.13 -11.17
C GLU A 91 -8.22 9.66 -11.65
N GLY A 92 -8.08 8.38 -12.00
CA GLY A 92 -6.82 7.83 -12.50
C GLY A 92 -6.28 8.51 -13.75
N TYR A 93 -7.17 8.97 -14.65
CA TYR A 93 -6.78 9.80 -15.80
C TYR A 93 -6.05 11.07 -15.38
N TYR A 94 -6.60 11.80 -14.40
CA TYR A 94 -6.02 13.06 -13.94
C TYR A 94 -4.72 12.82 -13.14
N VAL A 95 -4.64 11.73 -12.37
CA VAL A 95 -3.40 11.34 -11.68
C VAL A 95 -2.26 11.14 -12.69
N LEU A 96 -2.50 10.37 -13.77
CA LEU A 96 -1.48 10.15 -14.80
C LEU A 96 -1.16 11.43 -15.57
N LYS A 97 -2.17 12.25 -15.90
CA LYS A 97 -2.00 13.55 -16.55
C LYS A 97 -1.07 14.46 -15.74
N ASP A 98 -1.29 14.55 -14.43
CA ASP A 98 -0.45 15.35 -13.54
C ASP A 98 0.97 14.81 -13.45
N TYR A 99 1.12 13.49 -13.32
CA TYR A 99 2.43 12.84 -13.32
C TYR A 99 3.24 13.18 -14.58
N LEU A 100 2.66 12.98 -15.77
CA LEU A 100 3.32 13.24 -17.05
C LEU A 100 3.59 14.73 -17.31
N ALA A 101 2.90 15.64 -16.63
CA ALA A 101 3.16 17.08 -16.73
C ALA A 101 4.43 17.51 -15.99
N HIS A 102 4.87 16.73 -15.00
CA HIS A 102 5.99 17.11 -14.11
C HIS A 102 7.13 16.09 -14.10
N ASN A 103 6.90 14.85 -14.54
CA ASN A 103 7.85 13.75 -14.49
C ASN A 103 8.18 13.22 -15.89
N ASP A 104 9.25 12.43 -15.99
CA ASP A 104 9.56 11.77 -17.26
C ASP A 104 8.52 10.67 -17.52
N ALA A 105 8.17 10.45 -18.78
CA ALA A 105 7.23 9.41 -19.14
C ALA A 105 7.79 8.02 -18.77
N PRO A 106 7.01 7.17 -18.08
CA PRO A 106 7.39 5.79 -17.86
C PRO A 106 7.43 5.04 -19.19
N THR A 107 8.09 3.89 -19.25
CA THR A 107 7.96 3.01 -20.42
C THR A 107 6.64 2.24 -20.37
N ASP A 108 6.17 1.92 -19.17
CA ASP A 108 5.02 1.04 -18.94
C ASP A 108 4.08 1.61 -17.87
N VAL A 109 2.77 1.48 -18.12
CA VAL A 109 1.72 1.81 -17.15
C VAL A 109 0.83 0.60 -16.90
N PHE A 110 0.68 0.24 -15.63
CA PHE A 110 -0.27 -0.78 -15.19
C PHE A 110 -1.58 -0.11 -14.81
N LEU A 111 -2.68 -0.50 -15.46
CA LEU A 111 -4.04 -0.05 -15.16
C LEU A 111 -4.79 -1.17 -14.47
N SER A 112 -5.20 -0.96 -13.22
CA SER A 112 -5.78 -2.02 -12.41
C SER A 112 -6.92 -1.49 -11.54
N TYR A 113 -8.13 -1.99 -11.79
CA TYR A 113 -9.36 -1.52 -11.14
C TYR A 113 -10.27 -2.70 -10.83
N HIS A 114 -10.89 -2.66 -9.66
CA HIS A 114 -12.04 -3.47 -9.31
C HIS A 114 -13.26 -3.02 -10.13
N ASP A 115 -14.13 -3.97 -10.51
CA ASP A 115 -15.21 -3.71 -11.49
C ASP A 115 -16.22 -2.67 -11.01
N SER A 116 -16.41 -2.57 -9.70
CA SER A 116 -17.30 -1.60 -9.08
C SER A 116 -16.91 -0.15 -9.44
N HIS A 117 -15.61 0.11 -9.59
CA HIS A 117 -15.07 1.43 -9.91
C HIS A 117 -15.12 1.79 -11.40
N PHE A 118 -15.74 0.94 -12.23
CA PHE A 118 -16.24 1.33 -13.55
C PHE A 118 -17.68 1.87 -13.53
N ARG A 119 -18.31 1.94 -12.35
CA ARG A 119 -19.71 2.38 -12.19
C ARG A 119 -19.92 3.40 -11.11
N TYR A 120 -19.02 3.48 -10.13
CA TYR A 120 -19.10 4.48 -9.09
C TYR A 120 -17.72 4.91 -8.60
N THR A 121 -17.67 6.09 -7.99
CA THR A 121 -16.57 6.58 -7.16
C THR A 121 -17.14 6.89 -5.78
N GLU A 122 -16.36 6.63 -4.74
CA GLU A 122 -16.66 7.09 -3.38
C GLU A 122 -15.66 8.17 -2.93
N ALA A 123 -14.56 8.35 -3.66
CA ALA A 123 -13.50 9.27 -3.28
C ALA A 123 -13.73 10.71 -3.74
N TYR A 124 -14.50 10.98 -4.80
CA TYR A 124 -14.46 12.30 -5.45
C TYR A 124 -14.81 13.47 -4.51
N TRP A 125 -16.05 13.52 -4.00
CA TRP A 125 -16.48 14.61 -3.12
C TRP A 125 -15.98 14.49 -1.68
N ASP A 126 -15.70 13.27 -1.23
CA ASP A 126 -15.35 13.00 0.17
C ASP A 126 -13.85 13.11 0.43
N LYS A 127 -13.00 12.89 -0.59
CA LYS A 127 -11.54 12.85 -0.45
C LYS A 127 -10.81 13.71 -1.49
N ILE A 128 -11.05 13.51 -2.78
CA ILE A 128 -10.28 14.14 -3.87
C ILE A 128 -10.47 15.66 -3.89
N VAL A 129 -11.72 16.12 -3.88
CA VAL A 129 -12.05 17.55 -3.89
C VAL A 129 -11.60 18.22 -2.57
N PRO A 130 -11.93 17.70 -1.36
CA PRO A 130 -11.45 18.30 -0.11
C PRO A 130 -9.93 18.26 0.07
N ALA A 131 -9.23 17.30 -0.56
CA ALA A 131 -7.77 17.27 -0.58
C ALA A 131 -7.15 18.26 -1.57
N HIS A 132 -7.98 18.90 -2.41
CA HIS A 132 -7.57 19.71 -3.56
C HIS A 132 -6.60 18.94 -4.44
N ARG A 133 -6.87 17.65 -4.68
CA ARG A 133 -5.98 16.76 -5.42
C ARG A 133 -5.82 17.20 -6.88
N PHE A 134 -6.90 17.67 -7.51
CA PHE A 134 -6.89 18.18 -8.87
C PHE A 134 -7.01 19.71 -8.90
N SER A 135 -6.58 20.31 -10.01
CA SER A 135 -6.76 21.74 -10.21
C SER A 135 -8.24 22.12 -10.32
N LEU A 136 -8.58 23.38 -10.00
CA LEU A 136 -9.93 23.91 -10.18
C LEU A 136 -10.45 23.71 -11.62
N LEU A 137 -9.59 23.83 -12.63
CA LEU A 137 -10.00 23.69 -14.03
C LEU A 137 -10.28 22.24 -14.39
N ASP A 138 -9.48 21.30 -13.89
CA ASP A 138 -9.73 19.87 -14.07
C ASP A 138 -11.04 19.45 -13.39
N ASN A 139 -11.29 19.93 -12.17
CA ASN A 139 -12.56 19.69 -11.48
C ASN A 139 -13.76 20.27 -12.25
N ILE A 140 -13.65 21.48 -12.82
CA ILE A 140 -14.70 22.07 -13.67
C ILE A 140 -14.94 21.23 -14.93
N GLU A 141 -13.87 20.79 -15.60
CA GLU A 141 -13.96 19.92 -16.78
C GLU A 141 -14.68 18.62 -16.43
N LEU A 142 -14.27 17.98 -15.34
CA LEU A 142 -14.85 16.72 -14.87
C LEU A 142 -16.35 16.90 -14.59
N ILE A 143 -16.72 17.86 -13.75
CA ILE A 143 -18.12 18.14 -13.40
C ILE A 143 -18.95 18.43 -14.65
N SER A 144 -18.38 19.14 -15.64
CA SER A 144 -19.04 19.42 -16.91
C SER A 144 -19.30 18.15 -17.72
N ASN A 145 -18.29 17.28 -17.82
CA ASN A 145 -18.37 16.00 -18.53
C ASN A 145 -19.32 15.00 -17.84
N ALA A 146 -19.52 15.13 -16.53
CA ALA A 146 -20.40 14.27 -15.75
C ALA A 146 -21.87 14.74 -15.70
N THR A 147 -22.24 15.81 -16.40
CA THR A 147 -23.63 16.33 -16.36
C THR A 147 -24.67 15.37 -16.94
N GLU A 148 -24.27 14.47 -17.83
CA GLU A 148 -25.10 13.42 -18.42
C GLU A 148 -24.95 12.07 -17.71
N ASP A 149 -24.08 11.98 -16.71
CA ASP A 149 -23.87 10.77 -15.92
C ASP A 149 -25.01 10.61 -14.90
N ASP A 150 -25.63 9.43 -14.86
CA ASP A 150 -26.83 9.15 -14.10
C ASP A 150 -26.55 8.75 -12.65
N THR A 151 -25.28 8.55 -12.27
CA THR A 151 -24.89 8.16 -10.91
C THR A 151 -25.05 9.30 -9.91
N GLY A 152 -24.90 10.55 -10.37
CA GLY A 152 -24.89 11.74 -9.51
C GLY A 152 -23.67 11.86 -8.60
N LEU A 153 -22.62 11.05 -8.81
CA LEU A 153 -21.46 10.98 -7.93
C LEU A 153 -20.42 12.07 -8.20
N PHE A 154 -20.35 12.56 -9.44
CA PHE A 154 -19.51 13.71 -9.80
C PHE A 154 -20.33 14.99 -9.96
N TYR A 155 -21.52 14.90 -10.56
CA TYR A 155 -22.41 16.03 -10.75
C TYR A 155 -23.68 15.91 -9.90
N HIS A 156 -23.93 16.94 -9.10
CA HIS A 156 -25.19 17.16 -8.41
C HIS A 156 -25.60 18.63 -8.50
N ASN A 157 -26.87 18.92 -8.18
CA ASN A 157 -27.33 20.30 -8.14
C ASN A 157 -26.55 21.08 -7.07
N GLY A 158 -25.75 22.05 -7.50
CA GLY A 158 -24.85 22.81 -6.64
C GLY A 158 -23.39 22.39 -6.70
N ALA A 159 -23.01 21.37 -7.50
CA ALA A 159 -21.63 20.89 -7.63
C ALA A 159 -20.59 22.00 -7.84
N TYR A 160 -20.86 22.98 -8.72
CA TYR A 160 -19.96 24.12 -8.92
C TYR A 160 -19.83 25.02 -7.69
N ALA A 161 -20.93 25.26 -6.96
CA ALA A 161 -20.89 26.06 -5.74
C ALA A 161 -20.14 25.32 -4.63
N ASP A 162 -20.32 24.00 -4.57
CA ASP A 162 -19.61 23.13 -3.64
C ASP A 162 -18.12 23.08 -3.92
N LEU A 163 -17.74 22.96 -5.20
CA LEU A 163 -16.34 23.05 -5.63
C LEU A 163 -15.73 24.39 -5.21
N ILE A 164 -16.37 25.52 -5.51
CA ILE A 164 -15.85 26.84 -5.11
C ILE A 164 -15.77 26.97 -3.59
N ALA A 165 -16.74 26.46 -2.84
CA ALA A 165 -16.71 26.46 -1.39
C ALA A 165 -15.53 25.66 -0.84
N THR A 166 -15.24 24.49 -1.43
CA THR A 166 -14.06 23.69 -1.11
C THR A 166 -12.78 24.45 -1.46
N GLU A 167 -12.67 25.01 -2.67
CA GLU A 167 -11.46 25.72 -3.14
C GLU A 167 -11.07 26.93 -2.28
N VAL A 168 -12.05 27.58 -1.64
CA VAL A 168 -11.79 28.67 -0.68
C VAL A 168 -11.71 28.21 0.77
N TYR A 169 -11.61 26.90 1.01
CA TYR A 169 -11.57 26.27 2.33
C TYR A 169 -12.73 26.71 3.23
N PHE A 170 -13.94 26.77 2.68
CA PHE A 170 -15.10 27.27 3.40
C PHE A 170 -15.47 26.30 4.54
N PRO A 171 -15.66 26.77 5.79
CA PRO A 171 -15.74 25.87 6.95
C PRO A 171 -16.82 24.80 6.88
N SER A 172 -17.94 25.05 6.19
CA SER A 172 -19.02 24.06 6.07
C SER A 172 -18.60 22.78 5.35
N LYS A 173 -17.53 22.82 4.54
CA LYS A 173 -16.99 21.64 3.83
C LYS A 173 -16.06 20.79 4.69
N TYR A 174 -15.49 21.36 5.75
CA TYR A 174 -14.50 20.70 6.60
C TYR A 174 -14.94 20.54 8.05
N ILE A 175 -16.16 20.98 8.39
CA ILE A 175 -16.62 21.02 9.79
C ILE A 175 -16.69 19.64 10.42
N VAL A 176 -16.95 18.58 9.64
CA VAL A 176 -16.96 17.20 10.14
C VAL A 176 -15.56 16.76 10.54
N SER A 177 -14.58 16.88 9.63
CA SER A 177 -13.17 16.55 9.91
C SER A 177 -12.61 17.39 11.07
N LEU A 178 -12.93 18.69 11.09
CA LEU A 178 -12.56 19.58 12.18
C LEU A 178 -13.20 19.17 13.52
N ASN A 179 -14.48 18.80 13.53
CA ASN A 179 -15.15 18.36 14.76
C ASN A 179 -14.61 17.02 15.27
N ASN A 180 -14.30 16.09 14.37
CA ASN A 180 -13.65 14.84 14.72
C ASN A 180 -12.29 15.10 15.38
N TYR A 181 -11.46 15.96 14.77
CA TYR A 181 -10.21 16.42 15.37
C TYR A 181 -10.39 17.05 16.76
N LEU A 182 -11.37 17.95 16.93
CA LEU A 182 -11.62 18.63 18.20
C LEU A 182 -12.23 17.73 19.30
N THR A 183 -12.74 16.55 18.96
CA THR A 183 -13.40 15.65 19.91
C THR A 183 -12.65 14.33 20.16
N GLN A 184 -11.58 14.06 19.43
CA GLN A 184 -10.69 12.90 19.63
C GLN A 184 -10.08 12.83 21.05
N ASP A 185 -9.93 13.97 21.74
CA ASP A 185 -9.42 14.09 23.13
C ASP A 185 -10.31 13.41 24.21
N LYS A 186 -11.40 12.75 23.83
CA LYS A 186 -12.33 12.07 24.76
C LYS A 186 -12.20 10.56 24.78
N LEU A 187 -11.30 9.98 24.00
CA LEU A 187 -11.03 8.55 24.04
C LEU A 187 -10.04 8.21 25.18
N PRO A 188 -10.18 7.04 25.84
CA PRO A 188 -9.27 6.57 26.91
C PRO A 188 -7.79 6.69 26.54
N GLU A 189 -6.90 6.92 27.52
CA GLU A 189 -5.43 7.12 27.32
C GLU A 189 -4.75 5.99 26.53
N ASP A 190 -5.28 4.78 26.59
CA ASP A 190 -4.87 3.56 25.88
C ASP A 190 -5.35 3.50 24.42
N THR A 191 -6.23 4.41 24.01
CA THR A 191 -6.70 4.62 22.63
C THR A 191 -6.51 6.07 22.20
N GLN A 192 -5.56 6.80 22.80
CA GLN A 192 -5.10 8.08 22.26
C GLN A 192 -4.54 7.83 20.86
N GLN A 193 -5.44 7.84 19.87
CA GLN A 193 -5.13 8.12 18.49
C GLN A 193 -4.27 9.37 18.53
N ILE A 194 -2.99 9.11 18.33
CA ILE A 194 -1.96 10.07 18.03
C ILE A 194 -2.60 11.17 17.17
N ARG A 195 -2.47 12.43 17.62
CA ARG A 195 -3.12 13.62 17.04
C ARG A 195 -3.13 13.52 15.53
N GLY A 196 -4.22 13.92 14.86
CA GLY A 196 -4.37 13.80 13.40
C GLY A 196 -3.10 14.18 12.60
N TYR A 197 -2.34 15.19 13.07
CA TYR A 197 -1.02 15.52 12.53
C TYR A 197 0.00 14.38 12.56
N GLU A 198 0.28 13.81 13.72
CA GLU A 198 1.32 12.78 13.88
C GLU A 198 0.91 11.48 13.16
N THR A 199 -0.38 11.11 13.20
CA THR A 199 -0.91 9.97 12.41
C THR A 199 -0.74 10.22 10.91
N ASN A 200 -1.07 11.42 10.43
CA ASN A 200 -0.92 11.75 9.01
C ASN A 200 0.55 11.84 8.58
N ILE A 201 1.47 12.28 9.46
CA ILE A 201 2.90 12.26 9.16
C ILE A 201 3.41 10.83 9.08
N ALA A 202 3.06 9.97 10.04
CA ALA A 202 3.40 8.55 9.98
C ALA A 202 2.86 7.88 8.71
N ALA A 203 1.61 8.19 8.33
CA ALA A 203 1.03 7.71 7.08
C ALA A 203 1.77 8.24 5.83
N MET A 204 2.17 9.51 5.80
CA MET A 204 3.01 10.09 4.72
C MET A 204 4.38 9.40 4.62
N GLU A 205 5.02 9.11 5.76
CA GLU A 205 6.30 8.40 5.81
C GLU A 205 6.13 6.96 5.34
N LYS A 206 5.05 6.30 5.75
CA LYS A 206 4.74 4.93 5.35
C LYS A 206 4.46 4.80 3.86
N VAL A 207 3.59 5.66 3.30
CA VAL A 207 3.31 5.66 1.86
C VAL A 207 4.57 6.00 1.04
N GLU A 208 5.43 6.89 1.53
CA GLU A 208 6.71 7.17 0.88
C GLU A 208 7.65 5.96 0.92
N LEU A 209 7.75 5.28 2.07
CA LEU A 209 8.54 4.06 2.23
C LEU A 209 8.11 2.98 1.23
N HIS A 210 6.80 2.70 1.16
CA HIS A 210 6.19 1.69 0.29
C HIS A 210 5.77 2.22 -1.09
N ARG A 211 6.30 3.40 -1.49
CA ARG A 211 6.15 3.93 -2.87
C ARG A 211 4.71 3.97 -3.35
N GLY A 212 3.83 4.39 -2.46
CA GLY A 212 2.42 4.59 -2.74
C GLY A 212 1.49 3.45 -2.34
N ARG A 213 2.00 2.28 -1.96
CA ARG A 213 1.15 1.17 -1.49
C ARG A 213 0.45 1.51 -0.17
N TYR A 214 -0.79 1.06 -0.03
CA TYR A 214 -1.54 1.12 1.22
C TYR A 214 -1.33 -0.14 2.05
N THR A 215 -0.65 0.01 3.19
CA THR A 215 -0.21 -1.10 4.05
C THR A 215 -1.05 -1.30 5.30
N THR A 216 -1.99 -0.38 5.58
CA THR A 216 -2.73 -0.36 6.87
C THR A 216 -3.68 -1.54 7.05
N LEU A 217 -4.00 -2.27 5.98
CA LEU A 217 -4.75 -3.53 6.08
C LEU A 217 -3.99 -4.63 6.84
N GLY A 218 -2.65 -4.56 6.85
CA GLY A 218 -1.78 -5.53 7.50
C GLY A 218 -2.11 -6.96 7.11
N ASN A 219 -2.20 -7.83 8.12
CA ASN A 219 -2.43 -9.27 7.97
C ASN A 219 -3.86 -9.68 8.36
N GLN A 220 -4.82 -8.76 8.25
CA GLN A 220 -6.20 -9.13 8.47
C GLN A 220 -6.61 -10.19 7.44
N VAL A 221 -7.30 -11.24 7.90
CA VAL A 221 -7.82 -12.31 7.05
C VAL A 221 -9.32 -12.14 6.87
N PHE A 222 -9.77 -12.24 5.62
CA PHE A 222 -11.17 -12.15 5.26
C PHE A 222 -11.90 -13.43 5.65
N VAL A 223 -12.85 -13.29 6.59
CA VAL A 223 -13.65 -14.42 7.06
C VAL A 223 -15.08 -14.29 6.56
N THR A 224 -15.47 -15.16 5.63
CA THR A 224 -16.84 -15.25 5.15
C THR A 224 -17.23 -16.68 4.81
N SER A 225 -18.53 -16.97 4.90
CA SER A 225 -19.14 -18.20 4.40
C SER A 225 -20.07 -17.94 3.21
N GLN A 226 -20.22 -16.67 2.80
CA GLN A 226 -21.13 -16.28 1.74
C GLN A 226 -20.40 -16.29 0.40
N ALA A 227 -20.99 -17.01 -0.56
CA ALA A 227 -20.59 -16.91 -1.95
C ALA A 227 -20.97 -15.53 -2.50
N ARG A 228 -20.09 -14.95 -3.32
CA ARG A 228 -20.31 -13.66 -3.97
C ARG A 228 -20.53 -13.87 -5.47
N PRO A 229 -21.79 -13.84 -5.97
CA PRO A 229 -22.05 -14.07 -7.37
C PRO A 229 -21.69 -12.84 -8.22
N TYR A 230 -20.91 -13.06 -9.27
CA TYR A 230 -20.65 -12.11 -10.35
C TYR A 230 -21.34 -12.62 -11.61
N THR A 231 -22.48 -12.00 -11.94
CA THR A 231 -23.33 -12.47 -13.05
C THR A 231 -23.25 -11.61 -14.29
N GLN A 232 -22.79 -10.36 -14.15
CA GLN A 232 -22.69 -9.39 -15.24
C GLN A 232 -21.60 -8.36 -14.95
N PHE A 233 -20.89 -7.93 -15.99
CA PHE A 233 -19.94 -6.83 -15.97
C PHE A 233 -20.55 -5.64 -16.71
N SER A 234 -20.44 -4.45 -16.13
CA SER A 234 -20.94 -3.22 -16.77
C SER A 234 -20.07 -2.04 -16.40
N ALA A 235 -19.84 -1.17 -17.38
CA ALA A 235 -19.13 0.08 -17.20
C ALA A 235 -20.06 1.25 -17.55
N GLY A 236 -20.07 2.28 -16.71
CA GLY A 236 -20.74 3.55 -17.02
C GLY A 236 -20.00 4.29 -18.12
N SER A 237 -20.73 5.00 -18.98
CA SER A 237 -20.16 5.67 -20.16
C SER A 237 -19.09 6.70 -19.80
N LEU A 238 -19.25 7.40 -18.67
CA LEU A 238 -18.24 8.34 -18.16
C LEU A 238 -16.94 7.61 -17.81
N TYR A 239 -17.03 6.57 -16.99
CA TYR A 239 -15.89 5.78 -16.53
C TYR A 239 -15.15 5.09 -17.69
N GLU A 240 -15.90 4.53 -18.63
CA GLU A 240 -15.34 3.96 -19.85
C GLU A 240 -14.59 5.01 -20.69
N SER A 241 -15.20 6.18 -20.89
CA SER A 241 -14.60 7.29 -21.64
C SER A 241 -13.28 7.75 -21.01
N TYR A 242 -13.19 7.85 -19.69
CA TYR A 242 -11.94 8.22 -19.03
C TYR A 242 -10.91 7.11 -19.03
N PHE A 243 -11.31 5.84 -18.95
CA PHE A 243 -10.39 4.71 -19.14
C PHE A 243 -9.77 4.74 -20.55
N ASP A 244 -10.59 4.98 -21.58
CA ASP A 244 -10.12 5.18 -22.96
C ASP A 244 -9.17 6.39 -23.09
N LYS A 245 -9.49 7.52 -22.44
CA LYS A 245 -8.62 8.70 -22.40
C LYS A 245 -7.27 8.42 -21.73
N THR A 246 -7.24 7.61 -20.67
CA THR A 246 -6.00 7.20 -20.00
C THR A 246 -5.11 6.39 -20.94
N ILE A 247 -5.68 5.39 -21.62
CA ILE A 247 -4.91 4.59 -22.60
C ILE A 247 -4.44 5.47 -23.76
N ALA A 248 -5.30 6.33 -24.31
CA ALA A 248 -4.92 7.26 -25.39
C ALA A 248 -3.80 8.24 -24.95
N LEU A 249 -3.80 8.65 -23.68
CA LEU A 249 -2.73 9.47 -23.11
C LEU A 249 -1.40 8.70 -23.06
N CYS A 250 -1.41 7.42 -22.67
CA CYS A 250 -0.24 6.55 -22.74
C CYS A 250 0.29 6.43 -24.17
N GLN A 251 -0.59 6.13 -25.12
CA GLN A 251 -0.24 5.98 -26.54
C GLN A 251 0.43 7.23 -27.12
N LYS A 252 -0.12 8.41 -26.82
CA LYS A 252 0.45 9.69 -27.26
C LYS A 252 1.88 9.90 -26.77
N ASN A 253 2.25 9.31 -25.64
CA ASN A 253 3.57 9.44 -25.03
C ASN A 253 4.46 8.20 -25.27
N GLY A 254 4.03 7.25 -26.09
CA GLY A 254 4.80 6.03 -26.39
C GLY A 254 4.93 5.07 -25.21
N ILE A 255 3.96 5.08 -24.29
CA ILE A 255 3.92 4.27 -23.08
C ILE A 255 3.11 3.00 -23.36
N ALA A 256 3.66 1.82 -23.05
CA ALA A 256 2.94 0.55 -23.11
C ALA A 256 1.93 0.46 -21.96
N VAL A 257 0.80 -0.22 -22.19
CA VAL A 257 -0.27 -0.34 -21.20
C VAL A 257 -0.54 -1.79 -20.87
N HIS A 258 -0.47 -2.10 -19.59
CA HIS A 258 -0.80 -3.40 -19.03
C HIS A 258 -2.09 -3.29 -18.23
N ILE A 259 -3.19 -3.77 -18.80
CA ILE A 259 -4.45 -3.82 -18.07
C ILE A 259 -4.44 -5.09 -17.23
N VAL A 260 -4.36 -4.94 -15.92
CA VAL A 260 -4.32 -6.07 -15.00
C VAL A 260 -5.53 -5.99 -14.09
N LYS A 261 -6.44 -6.96 -14.19
CA LYS A 261 -7.58 -7.01 -13.28
C LYS A 261 -7.13 -7.55 -11.92
N PRO A 262 -7.39 -6.84 -10.79
CA PRO A 262 -7.09 -7.36 -9.46
C PRO A 262 -7.74 -8.73 -9.24
N PRO A 263 -7.07 -9.62 -8.49
CA PRO A 263 -7.65 -10.90 -8.14
C PRO A 263 -8.89 -10.72 -7.26
N LEU A 264 -9.71 -11.75 -7.23
CA LEU A 264 -10.89 -11.84 -6.37
C LEU A 264 -10.76 -13.09 -5.49
N PRO A 265 -11.31 -13.07 -4.27
CA PRO A 265 -11.27 -14.23 -3.38
C PRO A 265 -12.02 -15.42 -3.98
N ASP A 266 -11.62 -16.64 -3.61
CA ASP A 266 -12.16 -17.91 -4.14
C ASP A 266 -13.64 -18.18 -3.80
N ASN A 267 -14.24 -17.41 -2.89
CA ASN A 267 -15.69 -17.39 -2.68
C ASN A 267 -16.46 -16.61 -3.76
N SER A 268 -15.76 -16.00 -4.72
CA SER A 268 -16.35 -15.31 -5.88
C SER A 268 -16.82 -16.31 -6.92
N GLN A 269 -18.12 -16.29 -7.24
CA GLN A 269 -18.75 -17.20 -8.21
C GLN A 269 -19.07 -16.44 -9.50
N MET A 270 -18.26 -16.67 -10.52
CA MET A 270 -18.36 -15.98 -11.80
C MET A 270 -19.16 -16.80 -12.82
N SER A 271 -20.18 -16.20 -13.43
CA SER A 271 -20.88 -16.83 -14.55
C SER A 271 -20.04 -16.78 -15.83
N ASP A 272 -20.28 -17.71 -16.76
CA ASP A 272 -19.64 -17.67 -18.09
C ASP A 272 -19.93 -16.35 -18.83
N GLU A 273 -21.14 -15.80 -18.63
CA GLU A 273 -21.55 -14.52 -19.22
C GLU A 273 -20.75 -13.35 -18.67
N TYR A 274 -20.53 -13.29 -17.34
CA TYR A 274 -19.66 -12.30 -16.74
C TYR A 274 -18.20 -12.42 -17.24
N LEU A 275 -17.66 -13.65 -17.32
CA LEU A 275 -16.31 -13.89 -17.83
C LEU A 275 -16.14 -13.40 -19.27
N GLU A 276 -17.16 -13.62 -20.11
CA GLU A 276 -17.17 -13.18 -21.49
C GLU A 276 -17.29 -11.65 -21.59
N GLU A 277 -18.17 -11.02 -20.81
CA GLU A 277 -18.33 -9.56 -20.79
C GLU A 277 -17.05 -8.84 -20.34
N VAL A 278 -16.35 -9.35 -19.33
CA VAL A 278 -15.05 -8.83 -18.88
C VAL A 278 -14.03 -8.91 -20.02
N LYS A 279 -13.90 -10.07 -20.67
CA LYS A 279 -12.97 -10.26 -21.80
C LYS A 279 -13.30 -9.34 -22.96
N GLN A 280 -14.57 -9.24 -23.35
CA GLN A 280 -15.01 -8.35 -24.43
C GLN A 280 -14.71 -6.88 -24.10
N PHE A 281 -14.97 -6.47 -22.86
CA PHE A 281 -14.70 -5.10 -22.43
C PHE A 281 -13.23 -4.73 -22.53
N TYR A 282 -12.31 -5.58 -22.05
CA TYR A 282 -10.88 -5.25 -22.08
C TYR A 282 -10.24 -5.49 -23.46
N ASN A 283 -10.64 -6.55 -24.18
CA ASN A 283 -10.09 -6.85 -25.51
C ASN A 283 -10.38 -5.75 -26.53
N LYS A 284 -11.46 -4.98 -26.39
CA LYS A 284 -11.70 -3.83 -27.28
C LYS A 284 -10.56 -2.79 -27.24
N TYR A 285 -9.85 -2.66 -26.11
CA TYR A 285 -8.72 -1.74 -25.99
C TYR A 285 -7.43 -2.36 -26.53
N VAL A 286 -7.23 -3.65 -26.30
CA VAL A 286 -6.13 -4.44 -26.89
C VAL A 286 -6.20 -4.40 -28.41
N GLU A 287 -7.41 -4.48 -28.99
CA GLU A 287 -7.62 -4.40 -30.45
C GLU A 287 -7.51 -2.97 -30.99
N LYS A 288 -7.85 -1.96 -30.19
CA LYS A 288 -7.90 -0.55 -30.61
C LYS A 288 -6.54 0.15 -30.57
N TYR A 289 -5.66 -0.24 -29.65
CA TYR A 289 -4.40 0.45 -29.37
C TYR A 289 -3.20 -0.49 -29.46
N ASP A 290 -2.08 0.03 -29.97
CA ASP A 290 -0.83 -0.72 -30.03
C ASP A 290 -0.19 -0.84 -28.64
N ASN A 291 0.57 -1.90 -28.36
CA ASN A 291 1.26 -2.10 -27.08
C ASN A 291 0.33 -2.04 -25.85
N VAL A 292 -0.91 -2.52 -26.01
CA VAL A 292 -1.86 -2.72 -24.91
C VAL A 292 -2.10 -4.21 -24.74
N ASN A 293 -2.01 -4.72 -23.51
CA ASN A 293 -2.38 -6.10 -23.19
C ASN A 293 -3.34 -6.16 -22.00
N PHE A 294 -3.96 -7.32 -21.83
CA PHE A 294 -4.89 -7.60 -20.73
C PHE A 294 -4.52 -8.92 -20.05
N ASP A 295 -4.44 -8.88 -18.72
CA ASP A 295 -4.25 -10.02 -17.84
C ASP A 295 -5.22 -9.95 -16.67
N TRP A 296 -5.65 -11.12 -16.19
CA TRP A 296 -6.50 -11.25 -15.00
C TRP A 296 -5.91 -12.23 -13.98
N GLY A 297 -5.02 -13.15 -14.35
CA GLY A 297 -4.35 -14.01 -13.36
C GLY A 297 -5.26 -14.72 -12.33
N GLN A 298 -6.52 -15.01 -12.66
CA GLN A 298 -7.61 -15.25 -11.69
C GLN A 298 -7.50 -16.52 -10.80
N HIS A 299 -6.45 -17.33 -10.93
CA HIS A 299 -6.45 -18.73 -10.50
C HIS A 299 -5.58 -19.06 -9.28
N ILE A 300 -5.06 -18.07 -8.56
CA ILE A 300 -4.05 -18.32 -7.52
C ILE A 300 -4.45 -17.90 -6.10
N PHE A 301 -5.54 -17.17 -5.88
CA PHE A 301 -5.84 -16.57 -4.57
C PHE A 301 -7.01 -17.23 -3.82
N THR A 302 -6.88 -17.34 -2.50
CA THR A 302 -7.90 -17.84 -1.57
C THR A 302 -8.39 -16.71 -0.66
N ILE A 303 -9.46 -16.90 0.12
CA ILE A 303 -9.90 -15.90 1.13
C ILE A 303 -8.80 -15.48 2.13
N GLU A 304 -7.80 -16.33 2.36
CA GLU A 304 -6.69 -16.04 3.29
C GLU A 304 -5.74 -14.97 2.76
N ASP A 305 -5.74 -14.74 1.43
CA ASP A 305 -4.94 -13.70 0.78
C ASP A 305 -5.60 -12.30 0.84
N PHE A 306 -6.80 -12.17 1.42
CA PHE A 306 -7.58 -10.94 1.44
C PHE A 306 -7.84 -10.43 2.85
N ALA A 307 -7.89 -9.11 3.01
CA ALA A 307 -8.35 -8.44 4.24
C ALA A 307 -9.87 -8.29 4.29
N ASP A 308 -10.51 -8.16 3.12
CA ASP A 308 -11.95 -8.06 2.94
C ASP A 308 -12.39 -8.61 1.56
N GLU A 309 -13.59 -8.26 1.11
CA GLU A 309 -14.13 -8.79 -0.14
C GLU A 309 -13.42 -8.34 -1.44
N ILE A 310 -12.51 -7.36 -1.39
CA ILE A 310 -11.82 -6.81 -2.58
C ILE A 310 -10.34 -6.43 -2.38
N HIS A 311 -9.86 -6.30 -1.14
CA HIS A 311 -8.49 -5.86 -0.86
C HIS A 311 -7.61 -7.03 -0.42
N LEU A 312 -6.46 -7.18 -1.06
CA LEU A 312 -5.43 -8.10 -0.59
C LEU A 312 -4.86 -7.63 0.75
N ASN A 313 -4.56 -8.59 1.63
CA ASN A 313 -3.75 -8.35 2.83
C ASN A 313 -2.26 -8.39 2.46
N ASN A 314 -1.36 -8.33 3.45
CA ASN A 314 0.07 -8.27 3.19
C ASN A 314 0.58 -9.52 2.43
N ASP A 315 0.13 -10.72 2.80
CA ASP A 315 0.52 -11.98 2.16
C ASP A 315 -0.02 -12.10 0.74
N GLY A 316 -1.29 -11.76 0.54
CA GLY A 316 -1.89 -11.73 -0.79
C GLY A 316 -1.22 -10.73 -1.71
N ALA A 317 -0.84 -9.56 -1.19
CA ALA A 317 -0.10 -8.55 -1.93
C ALA A 317 1.31 -9.00 -2.31
N LEU A 318 2.02 -9.72 -1.42
CA LEU A 318 3.31 -10.34 -1.73
C LEU A 318 3.16 -11.33 -2.89
N LYS A 319 2.22 -12.27 -2.75
CA LYS A 319 1.92 -13.29 -3.76
C LYS A 319 1.51 -12.69 -5.11
N PHE A 320 0.68 -11.64 -5.11
CA PHE A 320 0.32 -10.93 -6.33
C PHE A 320 1.50 -10.19 -6.94
N SER A 321 2.33 -9.57 -6.13
CA SER A 321 3.51 -8.86 -6.59
C SER A 321 4.56 -9.80 -7.20
N GLU A 322 4.75 -10.98 -6.63
CA GLU A 322 5.61 -12.03 -7.21
C GLU A 322 5.04 -12.56 -8.53
N TYR A 323 3.71 -12.73 -8.62
CA TYR A 323 3.05 -13.06 -9.89
C TYR A 323 3.32 -11.99 -10.96
N ILE A 324 3.20 -10.71 -10.63
CA ILE A 324 3.48 -9.61 -11.57
C ILE A 324 4.96 -9.61 -11.96
N LYS A 325 5.88 -9.74 -11.00
CA LYS A 325 7.33 -9.77 -11.24
C LYS A 325 7.72 -10.89 -12.20
N GLU A 326 7.17 -12.10 -12.04
CA GLU A 326 7.50 -13.24 -12.93
C GLU A 326 6.87 -13.11 -14.32
N ASN A 327 5.58 -12.73 -14.41
CA ASN A 327 4.87 -12.69 -15.70
C ASN A 327 5.26 -11.50 -16.59
N TYR A 328 5.86 -10.46 -16.01
CA TYR A 328 6.33 -9.27 -16.71
C TYR A 328 7.82 -9.03 -16.48
N LYS A 329 8.61 -10.08 -16.26
CA LYS A 329 10.05 -9.96 -15.92
C LYS A 329 10.88 -9.19 -16.94
N GLU A 330 10.48 -9.19 -18.22
CA GLU A 330 11.14 -8.40 -19.26
C GLU A 330 11.00 -6.89 -19.06
N ILE A 331 10.02 -6.46 -18.27
CA ILE A 331 9.80 -5.07 -17.87
C ILE A 331 10.69 -4.72 -16.66
N PHE A 332 11.03 -5.69 -15.83
CA PHE A 332 11.73 -5.48 -14.55
C PHE A 332 13.17 -5.98 -14.58
N ASP A 333 14.00 -5.36 -15.41
CA ASP A 333 15.43 -5.68 -15.56
C ASP A 333 16.30 -5.28 -14.36
N ASP A 334 15.74 -4.49 -13.43
CA ASP A 334 16.36 -4.08 -12.16
C ASP A 334 15.90 -4.93 -10.96
N ALA A 335 15.08 -5.96 -11.17
CA ALA A 335 14.44 -6.69 -10.08
C ALA A 335 15.30 -7.79 -9.44
N ASP A 336 16.48 -8.07 -9.99
CA ASP A 336 17.38 -9.11 -9.49
C ASP A 336 18.19 -8.66 -8.26
N THR A 337 18.17 -7.37 -7.91
CA THR A 337 18.87 -6.84 -6.73
C THR A 337 17.97 -5.89 -5.94
N TYR A 338 17.85 -6.13 -4.65
CA TYR A 338 17.08 -5.27 -3.75
C TYR A 338 17.93 -4.09 -3.26
N THR A 339 17.42 -2.87 -3.45
CA THR A 339 18.08 -1.68 -2.90
C THR A 339 17.87 -1.57 -1.39
N PRO A 340 18.74 -0.85 -0.65
CA PRO A 340 18.56 -0.61 0.79
C PRO A 340 17.17 -0.07 1.13
N ARG A 341 16.61 0.80 0.28
CA ARG A 341 15.27 1.36 0.48
C ARG A 341 14.15 0.35 0.28
N GLN A 342 14.29 -0.59 -0.67
CA GLN A 342 13.31 -1.67 -0.81
C GLN A 342 13.33 -2.58 0.41
N MET A 343 14.54 -2.93 0.89
CA MET A 343 14.69 -3.74 2.09
C MET A 343 14.04 -3.07 3.30
N LEU A 344 14.20 -1.75 3.51
CA LEU A 344 13.49 -1.04 4.60
C LEU A 344 11.95 -1.14 4.52
N ALA A 345 11.37 -1.21 3.31
CA ALA A 345 9.93 -1.38 3.15
C ALA A 345 9.51 -2.83 3.42
N ILE A 346 10.34 -3.80 3.02
CA ILE A 346 10.12 -5.22 3.32
C ILE A 346 10.28 -5.49 4.82
N ASP A 347 11.21 -4.80 5.50
CA ASP A 347 11.37 -4.83 6.95
C ASP A 347 10.07 -4.43 7.67
N ASP A 348 9.41 -3.36 7.21
CA ASP A 348 8.11 -2.93 7.77
C ASP A 348 7.06 -4.03 7.61
N SER A 349 6.99 -4.69 6.44
CA SER A 349 6.14 -5.86 6.24
C SER A 349 6.49 -7.01 7.19
N ILE A 350 7.77 -7.41 7.28
CA ILE A 350 8.24 -8.48 8.20
C ILE A 350 7.90 -8.16 9.66
N GLN A 351 7.98 -6.90 10.08
CA GLN A 351 7.62 -6.50 11.45
C GLN A 351 6.14 -6.71 11.74
N MET A 352 5.27 -6.46 10.76
CA MET A 352 3.82 -6.64 10.87
C MET A 352 3.39 -8.12 10.87
N GLU A 353 4.27 -9.03 10.45
CA GLU A 353 3.95 -10.45 10.36
C GLU A 353 3.52 -11.08 11.68
N ASN A 354 2.44 -11.84 11.64
CA ASN A 354 1.87 -12.60 12.76
C ASN A 354 2.04 -14.12 12.64
N MET A 355 2.52 -14.59 11.48
CA MET A 355 2.64 -16.00 11.13
C MET A 355 4.09 -16.38 10.82
N THR A 356 4.54 -17.48 11.41
CA THR A 356 5.93 -17.98 11.27
C THR A 356 6.34 -18.23 9.83
N ALA A 357 5.48 -18.85 9.04
CA ALA A 357 5.76 -19.18 7.66
C ALA A 357 5.98 -17.93 6.79
N ASP A 358 5.28 -16.84 7.09
CA ASP A 358 5.24 -15.66 6.23
C ASP A 358 6.53 -14.82 6.34
N ILE A 359 7.25 -14.87 7.47
CA ILE A 359 8.61 -14.32 7.55
C ILE A 359 9.52 -14.95 6.49
N PHE A 360 9.46 -16.26 6.29
CA PHE A 360 10.32 -16.93 5.31
C PHE A 360 9.89 -16.63 3.87
N LYS A 361 8.61 -16.35 3.61
CA LYS A 361 8.15 -15.87 2.31
C LYS A 361 8.66 -14.46 2.01
N PHE A 362 8.54 -13.55 2.98
CA PHE A 362 9.06 -12.18 2.85
C PHE A 362 10.58 -12.12 2.78
N ALA A 363 11.28 -12.99 3.51
CA ALA A 363 12.72 -13.12 3.35
C ALA A 363 13.05 -13.67 1.96
N GLY A 364 12.42 -14.77 1.53
CA GLY A 364 12.56 -15.30 0.17
C GLY A 364 14.02 -15.45 -0.26
N ASP A 365 14.36 -14.98 -1.46
CA ASP A 365 15.71 -14.91 -2.01
C ASP A 365 16.48 -13.63 -1.62
N ARG A 366 15.93 -12.82 -0.72
CA ARG A 366 16.46 -11.52 -0.32
C ARG A 366 17.52 -11.69 0.77
N ASP A 367 18.34 -10.65 0.93
CA ASP A 367 19.52 -10.68 1.79
C ASP A 367 19.16 -10.45 3.26
N TYR A 368 18.54 -11.49 3.85
CA TYR A 368 18.19 -11.57 5.27
C TYR A 368 18.94 -12.73 5.93
N THR A 369 19.43 -12.48 7.14
CA THR A 369 19.82 -13.53 8.07
C THR A 369 18.66 -13.80 9.04
N ILE A 370 18.29 -15.07 9.21
CA ILE A 370 17.33 -15.49 10.24
C ILE A 370 18.06 -16.37 11.26
N LEU A 371 18.13 -15.92 12.50
CA LEU A 371 18.65 -16.71 13.61
C LEU A 371 17.50 -17.36 14.38
N LEU A 372 17.67 -18.63 14.73
CA LEU A 372 16.72 -19.40 15.52
C LEU A 372 17.38 -19.82 16.83
N TYR A 373 16.71 -19.63 17.96
CA TYR A 373 17.12 -20.16 19.25
C TYR A 373 16.16 -21.26 19.67
N ASP A 374 16.64 -22.50 19.70
CA ASP A 374 15.87 -23.67 20.09
C ASP A 374 15.99 -23.94 21.58
N ASN A 375 14.93 -23.60 22.30
CA ASN A 375 14.91 -23.76 23.73
C ASN A 375 14.48 -25.17 24.16
N GLU A 376 13.55 -25.79 23.42
CA GLU A 376 12.90 -27.06 23.78
C GLU A 376 13.46 -28.28 23.04
N GLY A 377 14.39 -28.10 22.11
CA GLY A 377 14.94 -29.19 21.29
C GLY A 377 13.99 -29.60 20.16
N CYS A 378 13.22 -28.66 19.61
CA CYS A 378 12.20 -28.90 18.59
C CYS A 378 12.58 -28.35 17.21
N ILE A 379 13.85 -28.03 16.95
CA ILE A 379 14.30 -27.49 15.66
C ILE A 379 13.92 -28.39 14.47
N ASP A 380 14.01 -29.72 14.60
CA ASP A 380 13.67 -30.65 13.51
C ASP A 380 12.16 -30.54 13.14
N LYS A 381 11.31 -30.29 14.15
CA LYS A 381 9.87 -30.07 13.94
C LYS A 381 9.61 -28.71 13.30
N PHE A 382 10.40 -27.71 13.67
CA PHE A 382 10.34 -26.38 13.07
C PHE A 382 10.72 -26.44 11.59
N GLU A 383 11.81 -27.15 11.27
CA GLU A 383 12.26 -27.38 9.89
C GLU A 383 11.16 -28.06 9.07
N GLU A 384 10.59 -29.16 9.56
CA GLU A 384 9.48 -29.90 8.92
C GLU A 384 8.25 -29.02 8.66
N SER A 385 7.97 -28.05 9.55
CA SER A 385 6.76 -27.23 9.48
C SER A 385 6.89 -26.00 8.58
N PHE A 386 8.07 -25.37 8.55
CA PHE A 386 8.22 -24.04 7.96
C PHE A 386 9.33 -23.91 6.91
N ILE A 387 10.32 -24.82 6.93
CA ILE A 387 11.50 -24.72 6.06
C ILE A 387 11.45 -25.78 4.95
N ASP A 388 10.97 -26.98 5.25
CA ASP A 388 10.85 -28.06 4.27
C ASP A 388 10.02 -27.61 3.06
N GLY A 389 10.63 -27.69 1.88
CA GLY A 389 10.02 -27.26 0.61
C GLY A 389 10.30 -25.80 0.24
N THR A 390 11.04 -25.05 1.06
CA THR A 390 11.59 -23.73 0.73
C THR A 390 13.06 -23.85 0.28
N ASP A 391 13.65 -22.73 -0.15
CA ASP A 391 15.09 -22.65 -0.46
C ASP A 391 15.97 -22.42 0.78
N PHE A 392 15.37 -22.29 1.96
CA PHE A 392 16.07 -22.11 3.23
C PHE A 392 16.67 -23.41 3.76
N LYS A 393 17.74 -23.27 4.55
CA LYS A 393 18.38 -24.37 5.27
C LYS A 393 18.71 -23.91 6.68
N ILE A 394 18.47 -24.81 7.64
CA ILE A 394 18.89 -24.60 9.03
C ILE A 394 20.26 -25.25 9.23
N THR A 395 21.22 -24.47 9.72
CA THR A 395 22.57 -24.95 10.11
C THR A 395 22.86 -24.53 11.54
N GLN A 396 23.46 -25.41 12.34
CA GLN A 396 23.84 -25.04 13.71
C GLN A 396 24.94 -23.96 13.69
N ALA A 397 24.75 -22.88 14.45
CA ALA A 397 25.64 -21.71 14.39
C ALA A 397 27.10 -22.03 14.81
N ASN A 398 27.28 -23.04 15.68
CA ASN A 398 28.62 -23.52 16.07
C ASN A 398 29.39 -24.15 14.91
N ASP A 399 28.69 -24.86 14.02
CA ASP A 399 29.31 -25.50 12.86
C ASP A 399 29.84 -24.46 11.86
N LEU A 400 29.28 -23.24 11.92
CA LEU A 400 29.71 -22.08 11.16
C LEU A 400 30.76 -21.21 11.91
N GLY A 401 31.07 -21.55 13.16
CA GLY A 401 32.00 -20.77 14.00
C GLY A 401 31.46 -19.40 14.42
N LEU A 402 30.14 -19.20 14.39
CA LEU A 402 29.48 -17.94 14.74
C LEU A 402 29.30 -17.75 16.25
N THR A 403 29.35 -18.85 17.02
CA THR A 403 29.17 -18.81 18.47
C THR A 403 29.91 -19.93 19.18
N ASP A 404 30.30 -19.65 20.42
CA ASP A 404 30.80 -20.64 21.39
C ASP A 404 29.65 -21.25 22.23
N ASN A 405 28.40 -20.80 22.01
CA ASN A 405 27.22 -21.22 22.77
C ASN A 405 26.85 -22.69 22.49
N ALA A 406 26.27 -23.39 23.47
CA ALA A 406 26.06 -24.84 23.52
C ALA A 406 25.01 -25.42 22.56
N GLY A 407 25.04 -25.05 21.28
CA GLY A 407 24.32 -25.76 20.22
C GLY A 407 22.82 -25.49 20.13
N LYS A 408 22.32 -24.44 20.79
CA LYS A 408 20.90 -24.02 20.71
C LYS A 408 20.61 -22.98 19.64
N VAL A 409 21.65 -22.34 19.09
CA VAL A 409 21.50 -21.31 18.06
C VAL A 409 21.67 -21.94 16.69
N TYR A 410 20.73 -21.64 15.80
CA TYR A 410 20.76 -22.04 14.40
C TYR A 410 20.72 -20.82 13.50
N TYR A 411 21.41 -20.95 12.38
CA TYR A 411 21.48 -19.99 11.30
C TYR A 411 20.61 -20.52 10.16
N CYS A 412 19.64 -19.72 9.73
CA CYS A 412 18.74 -20.05 8.64
C CYS A 412 18.99 -19.09 7.47
N ASN A 413 19.41 -19.64 6.34
CA ASN A 413 19.71 -18.88 5.12
C ASN A 413 19.26 -19.62 3.86
N THR A 414 19.13 -18.89 2.76
CA THR A 414 18.92 -19.47 1.44
C THR A 414 20.19 -20.15 0.92
N ALA A 415 20.00 -21.24 0.17
CA ALA A 415 21.10 -22.01 -0.36
C ALA A 415 21.97 -21.20 -1.34
N GLY A 416 23.18 -20.83 -0.91
CA GLY A 416 24.17 -20.12 -1.72
C GLY A 416 24.55 -18.73 -1.23
N THR A 417 23.86 -18.23 -0.20
CA THR A 417 24.22 -16.98 0.49
C THR A 417 25.42 -17.23 1.40
N GLU A 418 26.46 -16.41 1.26
CA GLU A 418 27.62 -16.46 2.16
C GLU A 418 27.14 -16.11 3.58
N VAL A 419 27.72 -16.78 4.57
CA VAL A 419 27.41 -16.47 5.98
C VAL A 419 27.96 -15.08 6.27
N ASP A 420 27.08 -14.16 6.68
CA ASP A 420 27.49 -12.82 7.06
C ASP A 420 28.47 -12.83 8.24
N GLU A 421 29.26 -11.77 8.37
CA GLU A 421 30.17 -11.56 9.49
C GLU A 421 29.42 -11.23 10.79
N ILE A 422 28.64 -12.20 11.30
CA ILE A 422 27.89 -12.08 12.55
C ILE A 422 28.63 -12.84 13.66
N GLU A 423 28.81 -12.20 14.81
CA GLU A 423 29.34 -12.86 16.01
C GLU A 423 28.24 -12.90 17.08
N ILE A 424 28.03 -14.09 17.66
CA ILE A 424 27.00 -14.32 18.68
C ILE A 424 27.69 -14.70 19.99
N LYS A 425 27.61 -13.82 20.98
CA LYS A 425 28.16 -14.03 22.33
C LYS A 425 27.04 -14.30 23.33
N ASP A 426 27.26 -15.27 24.21
CA ASP A 426 26.38 -15.52 25.36
C ASP A 426 26.96 -14.84 26.61
N ASP A 427 26.17 -14.00 27.28
CA ASP A 427 26.55 -13.33 28.54
C ASP A 427 25.86 -13.88 29.79
N ASP A 428 25.32 -15.11 29.71
CA ASP A 428 24.49 -15.83 30.70
C ASP A 428 23.06 -15.31 30.85
N GLU A 429 22.77 -14.05 30.48
CA GLU A 429 21.42 -13.45 30.56
C GLU A 429 20.75 -13.30 29.20
N ARG A 430 21.54 -13.21 28.13
CA ARG A 430 21.08 -12.93 26.76
C ARG A 430 22.15 -13.30 25.73
N LEU A 431 21.74 -13.32 24.48
CA LEU A 431 22.67 -13.38 23.35
C LEU A 431 22.95 -11.96 22.86
N LEU A 432 24.22 -11.62 22.70
CA LEU A 432 24.69 -10.40 22.07
C LEU A 432 25.08 -10.71 20.63
N ILE A 433 24.42 -10.01 19.70
CA ILE A 433 24.62 -10.16 18.26
C ILE A 433 25.42 -8.94 17.77
N SER A 434 26.67 -9.19 17.39
CA SER A 434 27.58 -8.18 16.84
C SER A 434 27.58 -8.26 15.32
N MET A 435 27.33 -7.14 14.66
CA MET A 435 27.44 -6.97 13.21
C MET A 435 28.51 -5.92 12.89
N PRO A 436 29.20 -6.00 11.73
CA PRO A 436 30.30 -5.09 11.42
C PRO A 436 29.81 -3.63 11.37
N GLY A 437 30.43 -2.77 12.18
CA GLY A 437 30.13 -1.34 12.19
C GLY A 437 28.87 -0.93 12.97
N GLN A 438 28.16 -1.87 13.60
CA GLN A 438 26.98 -1.61 14.41
C GLN A 438 27.25 -1.83 15.90
N SER A 439 26.42 -1.26 16.76
CA SER A 439 26.40 -1.62 18.17
C SER A 439 25.75 -2.98 18.36
N ASP A 440 26.25 -3.75 19.34
CA ASP A 440 25.68 -5.05 19.69
C ASP A 440 24.17 -4.98 19.94
N SER A 441 23.44 -5.89 19.31
CA SER A 441 22.01 -6.07 19.53
C SER A 441 21.78 -7.15 20.59
N SER A 442 20.88 -6.87 21.53
CA SER A 442 20.55 -7.76 22.64
C SER A 442 19.37 -8.65 22.26
N TRP A 443 19.54 -9.96 22.34
CA TRP A 443 18.49 -10.96 22.16
C TRP A 443 18.19 -11.65 23.49
N SER A 444 17.10 -11.23 24.14
CA SER A 444 16.62 -11.87 25.35
C SER A 444 15.75 -13.07 24.99
N VAL A 445 16.26 -14.28 25.23
CA VAL A 445 15.54 -15.54 25.03
C VAL A 445 14.87 -15.96 26.35
N SER A 446 13.63 -16.44 26.28
CA SER A 446 12.86 -16.88 27.45
C SER A 446 12.62 -18.37 27.38
N ASP A 447 12.69 -19.03 28.54
CA ASP A 447 12.41 -20.46 28.66
C ASP A 447 10.94 -20.83 28.37
N GLU A 448 10.06 -19.83 28.28
CA GLU A 448 8.62 -20.00 28.01
C GLU A 448 8.30 -20.25 26.53
N TYR A 449 9.26 -20.00 25.64
CA TYR A 449 9.08 -20.17 24.20
C TYR A 449 9.86 -21.37 23.70
N ALA A 450 9.32 -22.03 22.67
CA ALA A 450 9.96 -23.17 22.05
C ALA A 450 11.09 -22.74 21.12
N ILE A 451 10.77 -21.83 20.18
CA ILE A 451 11.75 -21.20 19.28
C ILE A 451 11.62 -19.67 19.40
N SER A 452 12.74 -19.00 19.60
CA SER A 452 12.86 -17.55 19.37
C SER A 452 13.49 -17.32 18.00
N ILE A 453 12.99 -16.34 17.25
CA ILE A 453 13.38 -16.03 15.88
C ILE A 453 13.86 -14.58 15.85
N MET A 454 15.09 -14.34 15.42
CA MET A 454 15.62 -13.00 15.15
C MET A 454 15.84 -12.82 13.65
N VAL A 455 15.27 -11.76 13.08
CA VAL A 455 15.44 -11.41 11.66
C VAL A 455 16.36 -10.22 11.53
N ILE A 456 17.34 -10.32 10.64
CA ILE A 456 18.38 -9.32 10.39
C ILE A 456 18.38 -8.97 8.90
N ASP A 457 18.20 -7.69 8.60
CA ASP A 457 18.44 -7.15 7.25
C ASP A 457 19.95 -6.93 7.10
N ASN A 458 20.56 -7.69 6.21
CA ASN A 458 22.01 -7.64 5.97
C ASN A 458 22.40 -6.40 5.16
N VAL A 459 21.52 -5.89 4.30
CA VAL A 459 21.74 -4.71 3.45
C VAL A 459 21.80 -3.45 4.29
N ASN A 460 20.86 -3.30 5.23
CA ASN A 460 20.83 -2.16 6.16
C ASN A 460 21.55 -2.45 7.49
N GLN A 461 22.07 -3.66 7.69
CA GLN A 461 22.79 -4.11 8.88
C GLN A 461 22.01 -3.85 10.17
N LYS A 462 20.74 -4.30 10.21
CA LYS A 462 19.82 -3.97 11.30
C LYS A 462 19.00 -5.18 11.72
N VAL A 463 18.84 -5.36 13.03
CA VAL A 463 17.84 -6.28 13.59
C VAL A 463 16.44 -5.71 13.36
N ILE A 464 15.61 -6.49 12.66
CA ILE A 464 14.28 -6.07 12.23
C ILE A 464 13.25 -6.39 13.30
N CYS A 465 13.20 -7.64 13.73
CA CYS A 465 12.29 -8.09 14.77
C CYS A 465 12.85 -9.30 15.51
N ILE A 466 12.30 -9.52 16.70
CA ILE A 466 12.40 -10.78 17.43
C ILE A 466 10.97 -11.29 17.59
N LYS A 467 10.72 -12.53 17.17
CA LYS A 467 9.41 -13.19 17.26
C LYS A 467 9.57 -14.50 18.02
N ASN A 468 8.57 -14.86 18.81
CA ASN A 468 8.64 -16.05 19.64
C ASN A 468 7.45 -16.96 19.35
N VAL A 469 7.70 -18.27 19.28
CA VAL A 469 6.67 -19.29 19.06
C VAL A 469 6.72 -20.34 20.15
N THR A 470 5.55 -20.85 20.51
CA THR A 470 5.42 -22.01 21.40
C THR A 470 5.18 -23.26 20.56
N TYR A 471 5.50 -24.43 21.10
CA TYR A 471 5.28 -25.70 20.43
C TYR A 471 4.48 -26.65 21.34
N ASN A 472 3.56 -27.39 20.72
CA ASN A 472 2.78 -28.42 21.38
C ASN A 472 2.67 -29.63 20.45
N ASP A 473 2.98 -30.83 20.95
CA ASP A 473 2.97 -32.05 20.12
C ASP A 473 1.61 -32.35 19.45
N GLU A 474 0.50 -31.89 20.03
CA GLU A 474 -0.83 -32.10 19.45
C GLU A 474 -1.25 -30.98 18.49
N ALA A 475 -0.85 -29.73 18.77
CA ALA A 475 -1.31 -28.54 18.04
C ALA A 475 -0.28 -27.96 17.06
N GLY A 476 0.98 -28.40 17.11
CA GLY A 476 2.10 -27.83 16.35
C GLY A 476 2.62 -26.53 16.97
N PHE A 477 3.24 -25.70 16.12
CA PHE A 477 3.70 -24.37 16.50
C PHE A 477 2.53 -23.38 16.58
N SER A 478 2.57 -22.48 17.56
CA SER A 478 1.60 -21.39 17.67
C SER A 478 1.87 -20.26 16.67
N GLU A 479 0.89 -19.37 16.51
CA GLU A 479 1.14 -18.00 16.07
C GLU A 479 2.08 -17.28 17.06
N TYR A 480 2.61 -16.10 16.70
CA TYR A 480 3.55 -15.40 17.56
C TYR A 480 2.94 -15.00 18.91
N VAL A 481 3.73 -15.20 19.96
CA VAL A 481 3.42 -14.72 21.30
C VAL A 481 4.16 -13.41 21.52
N TYR A 482 3.41 -12.32 21.67
CA TYR A 482 3.91 -10.96 21.88
C TYR A 482 4.25 -10.65 23.33
#